data_AF-N9M4V3-F1
#
_entry.id   AF-N9M4V3-F1
#
_cell.length_a   1.000
_cell.length_b   1.000
_cell.length_c   1.000
_cell.angle_alpha   90.00
_cell.angle_beta   90.00
_cell.angle_gamma   90.00
#
_symmetry.space_group_name_H-M   'P 1'
#
loop_
_entity.id
_entity.type
_entity.pdbx_description
1 polymer ?
#
loop_
_entity_poly.entity_id
_entity_poly.type
_entity_poly.pdbx_seq_one_letter_code
_entity_poly.pdbx_strand_id
1 'polypeptide(L)'
;MIVEFFKRGRGKSSGPIGYFLGKNLDREHAKLLSGDLDEVAELIDSSPYVKKYTAGCLSFFEDDLSDAKKKNIMAAFEKTLFPGLKPDQYRVVWIEHRDKENTETGDKRLELN
;
A
#
# COMPACT_ATOMS: atom_id res chain seq x y z
N MET A 1 -11.43 3.45 10.63
CA MET A 1 -10.65 3.39 9.38
C MET A 1 -10.69 4.74 8.68
N ILE A 2 -9.54 5.29 8.31
CA ILE A 2 -9.38 6.45 7.43
C ILE A 2 -8.80 5.97 6.10
N VAL A 3 -9.23 6.58 5.00
CA VAL A 3 -8.67 6.35 3.65
C VAL A 3 -7.95 7.62 3.22
N GLU A 4 -6.68 7.52 2.87
CA GLU A 4 -5.89 8.64 2.36
C GLU A 4 -5.19 8.27 1.05
N PHE A 5 -5.24 9.16 0.05
CA PHE A 5 -4.42 9.07 -1.15
C PHE A 5 -3.30 10.10 -1.10
N PHE A 6 -2.06 9.65 -1.28
CA PHE A 6 -0.90 10.51 -1.17
C PHE A 6 -0.70 11.37 -2.43
N LYS A 7 -0.27 12.62 -2.23
CA LYS A 7 0.13 13.56 -3.31
C LYS A 7 1.51 13.22 -3.91
N ARG A 8 1.79 11.94 -4.15
CA ARG A 8 3.02 11.39 -4.79
C ARG A 8 2.68 10.77 -6.15
N GLY A 9 3.55 9.97 -6.77
CA GLY A 9 3.20 9.24 -8.00
C GLY A 9 3.90 9.65 -9.30
N ARG A 10 4.91 10.53 -9.25
CA ARG A 10 5.63 11.01 -10.47
C ARG A 10 7.04 10.43 -10.63
N GLY A 11 7.59 9.82 -9.59
CA GLY A 11 8.95 9.28 -9.58
C GLY A 11 9.02 7.84 -10.08
N LYS A 12 10.26 7.30 -10.11
CA LYS A 12 10.54 5.87 -10.36
C LYS A 12 10.03 4.98 -9.22
N SER A 13 9.87 3.69 -9.50
CA SER A 13 9.43 2.64 -8.58
C SER A 13 10.30 2.50 -7.32
N SER A 14 11.60 2.72 -7.46
CA SER A 14 12.57 2.62 -6.34
C SER A 14 12.28 3.59 -5.19
N GLY A 15 11.68 4.75 -5.50
CA GLY A 15 11.26 5.73 -4.49
C GLY A 15 10.19 5.21 -3.53
N PRO A 16 8.98 4.86 -4.01
CA PRO A 16 7.94 4.28 -3.16
C PRO A 16 8.35 2.92 -2.58
N ILE A 17 8.96 2.01 -3.36
CA ILE A 17 9.35 0.69 -2.83
C ILE A 17 10.35 0.84 -1.67
N GLY A 18 11.40 1.64 -1.86
CA GLY A 18 12.36 1.91 -0.79
C GLY A 18 11.75 2.64 0.40
N TYR A 19 10.73 3.49 0.18
CA TYR A 19 10.01 4.14 1.27
C TYR A 19 9.16 3.16 2.08
N PHE A 20 8.39 2.27 1.43
CA PHE A 20 7.48 1.34 2.11
C PHE A 20 8.19 0.11 2.67
N LEU A 21 9.22 -0.42 2.02
CA LEU A 21 9.85 -1.69 2.41
C LEU A 21 11.33 -1.55 2.83
N GLY A 22 11.90 -0.36 2.74
CA GLY A 22 13.34 -0.17 2.94
C GLY A 22 14.13 -0.50 1.67
N LYS A 23 15.38 -0.03 1.60
CA LYS A 23 16.20 -0.18 0.39
C LYS A 23 16.53 -1.63 0.06
N ASN A 24 16.62 -2.49 1.08
CA ASN A 24 16.90 -3.93 0.92
C ASN A 24 15.66 -4.79 1.23
N LEU A 25 14.46 -4.20 1.23
CA LEU A 25 13.21 -4.88 1.58
C LEU A 25 13.16 -5.44 3.01
N ASP A 26 13.92 -4.81 3.92
CA ASP A 26 14.18 -5.23 5.30
C ASP A 26 13.66 -4.23 6.34
N ARG A 27 12.77 -3.31 5.94
CA ARG A 27 12.18 -2.34 6.88
C ARG A 27 11.44 -3.05 8.01
N GLU A 28 11.84 -2.75 9.24
CA GLU A 28 11.18 -3.25 10.43
C GLU A 28 9.70 -2.86 10.46
N HIS A 29 8.86 -3.80 10.90
CA HIS A 29 7.39 -3.66 10.98
C HIS A 29 6.67 -3.43 9.64
N ALA A 30 7.36 -3.59 8.50
CA ALA A 30 6.75 -3.61 7.18
C ALA A 30 6.59 -5.05 6.69
N LYS A 31 5.46 -5.38 6.05
CA LYS A 31 5.23 -6.71 5.48
C LYS A 31 4.47 -6.61 4.17
N LEU A 32 5.01 -7.18 3.10
CA LEU A 32 4.26 -7.39 1.86
C LEU A 32 3.13 -8.40 2.12
N LEU A 33 1.89 -7.97 1.90
CA LEU A 33 0.69 -8.81 2.07
C LEU A 33 0.21 -9.41 0.76
N SER A 34 0.29 -8.64 -0.34
CA SER A 34 -0.21 -9.05 -1.65
C SER A 34 0.41 -8.21 -2.77
N GLY A 35 0.36 -8.74 -4.00
CA GLY A 35 0.90 -8.13 -5.20
C GLY A 35 2.34 -8.55 -5.51
N ASP A 36 2.80 -8.17 -6.70
CA ASP A 36 4.15 -8.43 -7.19
C ASP A 36 4.91 -7.10 -7.32
N LEU A 37 6.02 -6.99 -6.60
CA LEU A 37 6.81 -5.76 -6.56
C LEU A 37 7.56 -5.51 -7.87
N ASP A 38 8.04 -6.56 -8.53
CA ASP A 38 8.81 -6.44 -9.77
C ASP A 38 7.87 -6.02 -10.90
N GLU A 39 6.69 -6.64 -11.00
CA GLU A 39 5.70 -6.27 -12.01
C GLU A 39 5.21 -4.83 -11.82
N VAL A 40 4.89 -4.42 -10.58
CA VAL A 40 4.51 -3.03 -10.30
C VAL A 40 5.66 -2.06 -10.58
N ALA A 41 6.90 -2.45 -10.27
CA ALA A 41 8.06 -1.61 -10.55
C ALA A 41 8.25 -1.37 -12.05
N GLU A 42 8.17 -2.43 -12.85
CA GLU A 42 8.25 -2.35 -14.31
C GLU A 42 7.14 -1.48 -14.90
N LEU A 43 5.90 -1.61 -14.43
CA LEU A 43 4.77 -0.77 -14.86
C LEU A 43 5.01 0.71 -14.54
N ILE A 44 5.50 1.02 -13.33
CA ILE A 44 5.79 2.40 -12.93
C ILE A 44 6.92 3.00 -13.79
N ASP A 45 7.99 2.24 -13.97
CA ASP A 45 9.20 2.73 -14.61
C ASP A 45 9.05 2.85 -16.13
N SER A 46 8.27 1.96 -16.75
CA SER A 46 7.93 2.00 -18.17
C SER A 46 6.84 3.01 -18.53
N SER A 47 6.03 3.46 -17.56
CA SER A 47 4.92 4.39 -17.82
C SER A 47 5.40 5.71 -18.45
N PRO A 48 4.84 6.13 -19.60
CA PRO A 48 5.20 7.37 -20.29
C PRO A 48 4.51 8.61 -19.68
N TYR A 49 3.61 8.42 -18.72
CA TYR A 49 2.82 9.51 -18.15
C TYR A 49 3.54 10.18 -16.97
N VAL A 50 3.25 11.47 -16.78
CA VAL A 50 3.78 12.25 -15.64
C VAL A 50 3.32 11.67 -14.30
N LYS A 51 2.09 11.17 -14.23
CA LYS A 51 1.56 10.43 -13.07
C LYS A 51 1.65 8.94 -13.40
N LYS A 52 2.60 8.26 -12.77
CA LYS A 52 2.97 6.85 -13.01
C LYS A 52 2.22 5.87 -12.11
N TYR A 53 1.90 6.28 -10.88
CA TYR A 53 1.18 5.46 -9.90
C TYR A 53 0.33 6.29 -8.94
N THR A 54 -0.61 5.62 -8.29
CA THR A 54 -1.34 6.12 -7.12
C THR A 54 -0.92 5.29 -5.91
N ALA A 55 -0.67 5.95 -4.79
CA ALA A 55 -0.38 5.32 -3.51
C ALA A 55 -1.26 5.96 -2.44
N GLY A 56 -1.57 5.22 -1.40
CA GLY A 56 -2.42 5.67 -0.31
C GLY A 56 -2.30 4.72 0.88
N CYS A 57 -3.19 4.87 1.85
CA CYS A 57 -3.32 3.92 2.93
C CYS A 57 -4.76 3.81 3.45
N LEU A 58 -5.05 2.64 4.01
CA LEU A 58 -6.15 2.40 4.93
C LEU A 58 -5.57 2.37 6.34
N SER A 59 -5.88 3.39 7.15
CA SER A 59 -5.37 3.52 8.51
C SER A 59 -6.42 3.11 9.53
N PHE A 60 -6.06 2.26 10.48
CA PHE A 60 -6.92 1.70 11.52
C PHE A 60 -6.38 2.06 12.89
N PHE A 61 -7.27 2.39 13.82
CA PHE A 61 -6.87 2.58 15.22
C PHE A 61 -6.51 1.22 15.85
N GLU A 62 -7.20 0.17 15.43
CA GLU A 62 -6.94 -1.21 15.80
C GLU A 62 -5.64 -1.72 15.17
N ASP A 63 -4.71 -2.23 15.98
CA ASP A 63 -3.42 -2.77 15.54
C ASP A 63 -3.38 -4.31 15.42
N ASP A 64 -4.48 -4.96 15.80
CA ASP A 64 -4.59 -6.42 16.01
C ASP A 64 -5.50 -7.13 14.99
N LEU A 65 -5.86 -6.46 13.87
CA LEU A 65 -6.71 -7.08 12.85
C LEU A 65 -6.14 -8.43 12.39
N SER A 66 -7.00 -9.45 12.35
CA SER A 66 -6.63 -10.76 11.83
C SER A 66 -6.33 -10.72 10.33
N ASP A 67 -5.47 -11.61 9.86
CA ASP A 67 -5.11 -11.69 8.43
C ASP A 67 -6.33 -11.91 7.53
N ALA A 68 -7.34 -12.67 8.01
CA ALA A 68 -8.60 -12.85 7.29
C ALA A 68 -9.39 -11.53 7.15
N LYS A 69 -9.45 -10.71 8.21
CA LYS A 69 -10.09 -9.39 8.14
C LYS A 69 -9.34 -8.47 7.19
N LYS A 70 -8.00 -8.41 7.26
CA LYS A 70 -7.18 -7.62 6.34
C LYS A 70 -7.44 -8.01 4.89
N LYS A 71 -7.41 -9.31 4.58
CA LYS A 71 -7.69 -9.84 3.23
C LYS A 71 -9.06 -9.42 2.70
N ASN A 72 -10.09 -9.53 3.54
CA ASN A 72 -11.44 -9.13 3.16
C ASN A 72 -11.56 -7.62 2.91
N ILE A 73 -10.91 -6.80 3.75
CA ILE A 73 -10.90 -5.35 3.61
C ILE A 73 -10.16 -4.92 2.33
N MET A 74 -8.95 -5.46 2.07
CA MET A 74 -8.18 -5.18 0.86
C MET A 74 -8.99 -5.52 -0.41
N ALA A 75 -9.59 -6.71 -0.45
CA ALA A 75 -10.42 -7.13 -1.58
C ALA A 75 -11.67 -6.26 -1.76
N ALA A 76 -12.34 -5.89 -0.67
CA ALA A 76 -13.51 -5.01 -0.73
C ALA A 76 -13.13 -3.60 -1.20
N PHE A 77 -11.98 -3.09 -0.77
CA PHE A 77 -11.45 -1.80 -1.20
C PHE A 77 -11.13 -1.80 -2.69
N GLU A 78 -10.40 -2.81 -3.19
CA GLU A 78 -10.10 -2.95 -4.62
C GLU A 78 -11.37 -3.00 -5.48
N LYS A 79 -12.36 -3.79 -5.08
CA LYS A 79 -13.66 -3.86 -5.78
C LYS A 79 -14.38 -2.50 -5.83
N THR A 80 -14.22 -1.69 -4.78
CA THR A 80 -14.81 -0.35 -4.70
C THR A 80 -14.06 0.65 -5.58
N LEU A 81 -12.72 0.56 -5.61
CA LEU A 81 -11.86 1.50 -6.35
C LEU A 81 -11.82 1.22 -7.86
N PHE A 82 -11.98 -0.05 -8.26
CA PHE A 82 -11.87 -0.50 -9.65
C PHE A 82 -13.19 -1.09 -10.17
N PRO A 83 -14.30 -0.32 -10.20
CA PRO A 83 -15.59 -0.83 -10.62
C PRO A 83 -15.54 -1.31 -12.07
N GLY A 84 -15.96 -2.56 -12.31
CA GLY A 84 -16.03 -3.15 -13.63
C GLY A 84 -14.69 -3.73 -14.16
N LEU A 85 -13.59 -3.58 -13.42
CA LEU A 85 -12.33 -4.26 -13.74
C LEU A 85 -12.22 -5.58 -13.01
N LYS A 86 -11.64 -6.58 -13.68
CA LYS A 86 -11.20 -7.83 -13.09
C LYS A 86 -9.79 -7.68 -12.49
N PRO A 87 -9.41 -8.52 -11.51
CA PRO A 87 -8.09 -8.43 -10.85
C PRO A 87 -6.88 -8.51 -11.80
N ASP A 88 -7.01 -9.15 -12.96
CA ASP A 88 -5.97 -9.24 -13.98
C ASP A 88 -5.80 -7.95 -14.81
N GLN A 89 -6.74 -7.01 -14.71
CA GLN A 89 -6.76 -5.75 -15.47
C GLN A 89 -6.14 -4.57 -14.73
N TYR A 90 -5.68 -4.76 -13.49
CA TYR A 90 -4.91 -3.77 -12.73
C TYR A 90 -3.82 -4.47 -11.92
N ARG A 91 -2.89 -3.68 -11.38
CA ARG A 91 -1.90 -4.15 -10.41
C ARG A 91 -1.93 -3.29 -9.18
N VAL A 92 -1.88 -3.95 -8.02
CA VAL A 92 -1.82 -3.34 -6.71
C VAL A 92 -0.87 -4.16 -5.85
N VAL A 93 -0.09 -3.47 -5.04
CA VAL A 93 0.72 -4.07 -3.99
C VAL A 93 0.17 -3.57 -2.67
N TRP A 94 -0.02 -4.49 -1.72
CA TRP A 94 -0.47 -4.19 -0.38
C TRP A 94 0.66 -4.43 0.62
N ILE A 95 0.98 -3.41 1.41
CA ILE A 95 2.04 -3.45 2.42
C ILE A 95 1.45 -3.08 3.77
N GLU A 96 1.62 -3.96 4.74
CA GLU A 96 1.30 -3.71 6.13
C GLU A 96 2.40 -2.91 6.80
N HIS A 97 2.00 -1.92 7.60
CA HIS A 97 2.84 -1.22 8.55
C HIS A 97 2.21 -1.25 9.95
N ARG A 98 3.02 -1.53 10.97
CA ARG A 98 2.62 -1.50 12.40
C ARG A 98 3.46 -0.55 13.27
N ASP A 99 4.36 0.21 12.65
CA ASP A 99 5.26 1.18 13.28
C ASP A 99 4.67 2.58 13.39
N LYS A 100 3.44 2.78 12.89
CA LYS A 100 2.82 4.10 12.84
C LYS A 100 2.27 4.44 14.22
N GLU A 101 2.74 5.55 14.75
CA GLU A 101 2.38 6.01 16.10
C GLU A 101 1.58 7.30 16.00
N ASN A 102 0.53 7.40 16.82
CA ASN A 102 -0.11 8.68 17.09
C ASN A 102 0.77 9.48 18.05
N THR A 103 1.31 10.61 17.57
CA THR A 103 2.21 11.44 18.37
C THR A 103 1.58 12.06 19.62
N GLU A 104 0.25 12.14 19.70
CA GLU A 104 -0.45 12.68 20.87
C GLU A 104 -0.70 11.63 21.95
N THR A 105 -1.02 10.38 21.56
CA THR A 105 -1.38 9.31 22.51
C THR A 105 -0.29 8.26 22.72
N GLY A 106 0.69 8.17 21.82
CA GLY A 106 1.69 7.10 21.78
C GLY A 106 1.17 5.77 21.26
N ASP A 107 -0.11 5.70 20.86
CA ASP A 107 -0.72 4.47 20.40
C ASP A 107 -0.22 4.10 19.01
N LYS A 108 0.04 2.81 18.82
CA LYS A 108 0.35 2.26 17.50
C LYS A 108 -0.92 2.07 16.69
N ARG A 109 -0.80 2.22 15.39
CA ARG A 109 -1.88 2.05 14.43
C ARG A 109 -1.45 1.12 13.30
N LEU A 110 -2.40 0.35 12.78
CA LEU A 110 -2.19 -0.45 11.59
C LEU A 110 -2.44 0.39 10.35
N GLU A 111 -1.54 0.31 9.38
CA GLU A 111 -1.78 0.81 8.02
C GLU A 111 -1.65 -0.31 7.01
N LEU A 112 -2.64 -0.41 6.12
CA LEU A 112 -2.55 -1.18 4.88
C LEU A 112 -2.31 -0.16 3.76
N ASN A 113 -1.08 -0.13 3.24
CA ASN A 113 -0.62 0.78 2.20
C ASN A 113 -0.67 0.13 0.82
#